data_AF-A0A0C1N0D0-F1
#
_entry.id   AF-A0A0C1N0D0-F1
#
_cell.length_a   1.000
_cell.length_b   1.000
_cell.length_c   1.000
_cell.angle_alpha   90.00
_cell.angle_beta   90.00
_cell.angle_gamma   90.00
#
_symmetry.space_group_name_H-M   'P 1'
#
loop_
_entity.id
_entity.type
_entity.pdbx_description
1 polymer ?
#
loop_
_entity_poly.entity_id
_entity_poly.type
_entity_poly.pdbx_seq_one_letter_code
_entity_poly.pdbx_strand_id
1 'polypeptide(L)'
;MKISIKELELAFLRIISHLENNDIKEFGLKHDYYWQIHKEQCYDVSKKPDVEEFTLGQLTWDIERAVKRVKDEEDEYVMAYDLVFLSTLMRAIGEEISAQSRNELLSLEERGTSMREAEYTKISIEKLKIGFLKVMRYLEEDGIKEFTLSNDYYWYIPKEQYYIPEERPKAEELKIGQLSSDIEKMRRIANDKDEPIPNDLMWLSAIMRALGEEIFV
;
A
#
# COMPACT_ATOMS: atom_id res chain seq x y z
N MET A 1 -10.72 -16.00 -4.08
CA MET A 1 -11.03 -15.64 -2.66
C MET A 1 -11.96 -14.44 -2.66
N LYS A 2 -12.63 -14.14 -1.54
CA LYS A 2 -13.61 -13.06 -1.47
C LYS A 2 -13.35 -12.10 -0.31
N ILE A 3 -13.62 -10.82 -0.55
CA ILE A 3 -13.60 -9.77 0.47
C ILE A 3 -14.62 -8.69 0.10
N SER A 4 -15.38 -8.22 1.09
CA SER A 4 -16.37 -7.16 0.90
C SER A 4 -15.76 -5.76 1.04
N ILE A 5 -16.37 -4.77 0.39
CA ILE A 5 -16.01 -3.35 0.61
C ILE A 5 -16.11 -3.01 2.10
N LYS A 6 -17.14 -3.52 2.78
CA LYS A 6 -17.33 -3.23 4.20
C LYS A 6 -16.22 -3.80 5.07
N GLU A 7 -15.73 -5.00 4.78
CA GLU A 7 -14.57 -5.58 5.49
C GLU A 7 -13.32 -4.73 5.26
N LEU A 8 -13.06 -4.28 4.03
CA LEU A 8 -11.93 -3.41 3.70
C LEU A 8 -12.00 -2.07 4.43
N GLU A 9 -13.17 -1.42 4.40
CA GLU A 9 -13.39 -0.14 5.07
C GLU A 9 -13.18 -0.25 6.58
N LEU A 10 -13.77 -1.27 7.21
CA LEU A 10 -13.63 -1.48 8.65
C LEU A 10 -12.18 -1.81 9.03
N ALA A 11 -11.49 -2.66 8.27
CA ALA A 11 -10.09 -2.97 8.52
C ALA A 11 -9.22 -1.72 8.41
N PHE A 12 -9.36 -0.95 7.32
CA PHE A 12 -8.64 0.28 7.11
C PHE A 12 -8.89 1.30 8.21
N LEU A 13 -10.16 1.57 8.57
CA LEU A 13 -10.50 2.54 9.60
C LEU A 13 -9.90 2.16 10.96
N ARG A 14 -9.90 0.87 11.30
CA ARG A 14 -9.26 0.38 12.53
C ARG A 14 -7.74 0.57 12.52
N ILE A 15 -7.09 0.25 11.40
CA ILE A 15 -5.65 0.49 11.23
C ILE A 15 -5.35 1.99 11.38
N ILE A 16 -6.11 2.85 10.70
CA ILE A 16 -5.93 4.31 10.82
C ILE A 16 -6.15 4.80 12.25
N SER A 17 -7.22 4.35 12.92
CA SER A 17 -7.47 4.73 14.31
C SER A 17 -6.37 4.24 15.25
N HIS A 18 -5.79 3.05 15.01
CA HIS A 18 -4.62 2.60 15.75
C HIS A 18 -3.44 3.55 15.56
N LEU A 19 -3.16 4.00 14.33
CA LEU A 19 -2.10 4.98 14.07
C LEU A 19 -2.37 6.33 14.76
N GLU A 20 -3.59 6.85 14.65
CA GLU A 20 -4.02 8.10 15.28
C GLU A 20 -3.90 8.04 16.82
N ASN A 21 -4.27 6.91 17.42
CA ASN A 21 -4.16 6.67 18.87
C ASN A 21 -2.71 6.57 19.36
N ASN A 22 -1.76 6.30 18.45
CA ASN A 22 -0.32 6.33 18.73
C ASN A 22 0.31 7.68 18.33
N ASP A 23 -0.48 8.75 18.24
CA ASP A 23 -0.07 10.11 17.88
C ASP A 23 0.61 10.26 16.50
N ILE A 24 0.41 9.29 15.61
CA ILE A 24 0.92 9.34 14.24
C ILE A 24 -0.08 10.10 13.37
N LYS A 25 0.31 11.27 12.88
CA LYS A 25 -0.57 12.18 12.09
C LYS A 25 -0.08 12.44 10.67
N GLU A 26 1.23 12.38 10.47
CA GLU A 26 1.88 12.62 9.19
C GLU A 26 3.07 11.69 9.00
N PHE A 27 3.40 11.42 7.74
CA PHE A 27 4.56 10.65 7.33
C PHE A 27 5.43 11.46 6.41
N GLY A 28 6.74 11.49 6.72
CA GLY A 28 7.77 11.87 5.76
C GLY A 28 8.23 10.64 5.00
N LEU A 29 7.90 10.56 3.71
CA LEU A 29 8.37 9.49 2.84
C LEU A 29 9.79 9.85 2.37
N LYS A 30 10.77 9.02 2.72
CA LYS A 30 12.20 9.26 2.44
C LYS A 30 12.59 8.99 0.99
N HIS A 31 11.74 8.24 0.31
CA HIS A 31 11.93 7.80 -1.05
C HIS A 31 10.78 8.35 -1.88
N ASP A 32 11.07 8.76 -3.12
CA ASP A 32 10.04 9.19 -4.05
C ASP A 32 9.85 8.14 -5.15
N TYR A 33 10.92 7.56 -5.66
CA TYR A 33 10.86 6.52 -6.69
C TYR A 33 10.78 5.12 -6.09
N TYR A 34 10.09 4.23 -6.80
CA TYR A 34 10.01 2.82 -6.43
C TYR A 34 9.85 1.93 -7.66
N TRP A 35 10.35 0.70 -7.57
CA TRP A 35 10.20 -0.31 -8.63
C TRP A 35 8.82 -0.97 -8.61
N GLN A 36 8.29 -1.33 -9.77
CA GLN A 36 7.02 -2.05 -9.92
C GLN A 36 7.21 -3.28 -10.79
N ILE A 37 6.58 -4.38 -10.36
CA ILE A 37 6.39 -5.57 -11.19
C ILE A 37 5.16 -5.33 -12.07
N HIS A 38 5.27 -5.66 -13.36
CA HIS A 38 4.15 -5.55 -14.29
C HIS A 38 3.04 -6.56 -13.93
N LYS A 39 1.76 -6.20 -14.08
CA LYS A 39 0.62 -6.99 -13.54
C LYS A 39 0.57 -8.43 -14.07
N GLU A 40 0.89 -8.64 -15.34
CA GLU A 40 0.90 -9.94 -16.03
C GLU A 40 1.96 -10.88 -15.45
N GLN A 41 3.01 -10.33 -14.84
CA GLN A 41 4.07 -11.10 -14.19
C GLN A 41 3.85 -11.23 -12.68
N CYS A 42 3.17 -10.26 -12.06
CA CYS A 42 2.94 -10.20 -10.62
C CYS A 42 2.24 -11.47 -10.11
N TYR A 43 1.28 -11.99 -10.88
CA TYR A 43 0.45 -13.13 -10.46
C TYR A 43 0.80 -14.47 -11.13
N ASP A 44 1.68 -14.52 -12.15
CA ASP A 44 2.20 -15.79 -12.68
C ASP A 44 3.34 -16.30 -11.80
N VAL A 45 3.01 -16.83 -10.62
CA VAL A 45 4.02 -17.35 -9.68
C VAL A 45 4.70 -18.65 -10.14
N SER A 46 4.23 -19.25 -11.24
CA SER A 46 4.90 -20.40 -11.86
C SER A 46 6.21 -20.01 -12.54
N LYS A 47 6.38 -18.72 -12.82
CA LYS A 47 7.58 -18.15 -13.43
C LYS A 47 8.11 -17.03 -12.56
N LYS A 48 9.42 -16.89 -12.55
CA LYS A 48 10.06 -15.74 -11.93
C LYS A 48 9.88 -14.52 -12.86
N PRO A 49 9.56 -13.32 -12.33
CA PRO A 49 9.42 -12.13 -13.14
C PRO A 49 10.72 -11.76 -13.85
N ASP A 50 10.59 -11.30 -15.10
CA ASP A 50 11.64 -10.64 -15.86
C ASP A 50 11.84 -9.22 -15.35
N VAL A 51 12.97 -9.01 -14.67
CA VAL A 51 13.33 -7.73 -14.05
C VAL A 51 13.60 -6.63 -15.08
N GLU A 52 13.89 -7.00 -16.35
CA GLU A 52 14.08 -6.02 -17.42
C GLU A 52 12.77 -5.28 -17.78
N GLU A 53 11.62 -5.88 -17.49
CA GLU A 53 10.30 -5.30 -17.72
C GLU A 53 9.78 -4.50 -16.51
N PHE A 54 10.55 -4.41 -15.43
CA PHE A 54 10.12 -3.63 -14.26
C PHE A 54 10.12 -2.14 -14.58
N THR A 55 9.13 -1.44 -14.02
CA THR A 55 8.95 0.00 -14.24
C THR A 55 9.21 0.78 -12.95
N LEU A 56 9.47 2.08 -13.08
CA LEU A 56 9.56 2.98 -11.94
C LEU A 56 8.22 3.72 -11.77
N GLY A 57 7.72 3.74 -10.53
CA GLY A 57 6.68 4.65 -10.08
C GLY A 57 7.26 5.79 -9.24
N GLN A 58 6.41 6.78 -8.91
CA GLN A 58 6.79 7.94 -8.12
C GLN A 58 5.71 8.27 -7.07
N LEU A 59 6.06 8.24 -5.79
CA LEU A 59 5.13 8.45 -4.66
C LEU A 59 4.52 9.85 -4.67
N THR A 60 5.28 10.87 -5.05
CA THR A 60 4.75 12.22 -5.21
C THR A 60 3.60 12.21 -6.21
N TRP A 61 3.76 11.55 -7.35
CA TRP A 61 2.70 11.44 -8.35
C TRP A 61 1.50 10.64 -7.83
N ASP A 62 1.75 9.54 -7.11
CA ASP A 62 0.70 8.72 -6.51
C ASP A 62 -0.13 9.52 -5.48
N ILE A 63 0.50 10.38 -4.68
CA ILE A 63 -0.19 11.29 -3.75
C ILE A 63 -1.06 12.28 -4.54
N GLU A 64 -0.53 12.86 -5.62
CA GLU A 64 -1.32 13.79 -6.44
C GLU A 64 -2.55 13.10 -7.03
N ARG A 65 -2.41 11.86 -7.49
CA ARG A 65 -3.52 11.09 -8.07
C ARG A 65 -4.52 10.66 -7.01
N ALA A 66 -4.08 9.93 -5.98
CA ALA A 66 -4.96 9.35 -4.96
C ALA A 66 -5.60 10.40 -4.03
N VAL A 67 -4.95 11.54 -3.82
CA VAL A 67 -5.40 12.55 -2.83
C VAL A 67 -5.78 13.88 -3.45
N LYS A 68 -5.07 14.41 -4.47
CA LYS A 68 -5.39 15.76 -5.00
C LYS A 68 -6.58 15.77 -5.96
N ARG A 69 -6.85 14.68 -6.69
CA ARG A 69 -8.07 14.53 -7.52
C ARG A 69 -9.36 14.39 -6.69
N VAL A 70 -9.25 14.47 -5.36
CA VAL A 70 -10.41 14.53 -4.46
C VAL A 70 -11.22 15.82 -4.64
N LYS A 71 -10.64 16.91 -5.18
CA LYS A 71 -11.30 18.22 -5.29
C LYS A 71 -12.16 18.47 -6.54
N ASP A 72 -12.01 17.69 -7.63
CA ASP A 72 -12.74 17.93 -8.88
C ASP A 72 -13.65 16.72 -9.21
N GLU A 73 -14.92 17.01 -9.54
CA GLU A 73 -16.03 16.06 -9.71
C GLU A 73 -16.10 15.43 -11.11
N GLU A 74 -15.11 15.61 -11.99
CA GLU A 74 -15.32 15.45 -13.44
C GLU A 74 -14.67 14.24 -14.14
N ASP A 75 -14.17 13.21 -13.44
CA ASP A 75 -13.55 12.07 -14.13
C ASP A 75 -13.97 10.69 -13.56
N GLU A 76 -15.12 10.19 -14.01
CA GLU A 76 -15.69 8.87 -13.68
C GLU A 76 -14.78 7.69 -14.07
N TYR A 77 -13.86 7.88 -15.03
CA TYR A 77 -13.06 6.79 -15.62
C TYR A 77 -11.74 6.49 -14.85
N VAL A 78 -11.46 7.23 -13.78
CA VAL A 78 -10.12 7.30 -13.15
C VAL A 78 -10.01 6.54 -11.82
N MET A 79 -11.13 6.22 -11.17
CA MET A 79 -11.15 5.80 -9.75
C MET A 79 -10.56 4.42 -9.47
N ALA A 80 -10.53 3.50 -10.44
CA ALA A 80 -9.91 2.19 -10.24
C ALA A 80 -8.36 2.26 -10.21
N TYR A 81 -7.73 3.25 -10.85
CA TYR A 81 -6.27 3.45 -10.78
C TYR A 81 -5.89 4.00 -9.41
N ASP A 82 -6.81 4.69 -8.75
CA ASP A 82 -6.60 5.19 -7.40
C ASP A 82 -6.44 4.05 -6.38
N LEU A 83 -6.99 2.85 -6.61
CA LEU A 83 -6.67 1.67 -5.79
C LEU A 83 -5.20 1.28 -5.90
N VAL A 84 -4.63 1.31 -7.10
CA VAL A 84 -3.21 1.03 -7.34
C VAL A 84 -2.34 2.11 -6.69
N PHE A 85 -2.68 3.38 -6.82
CA PHE A 85 -1.94 4.46 -6.18
C PHE A 85 -2.04 4.40 -4.65
N LEU A 86 -3.24 4.20 -4.10
CA LEU A 86 -3.43 4.00 -2.66
C LEU A 86 -2.65 2.80 -2.14
N SER A 87 -2.56 1.70 -2.91
CA SER A 87 -1.76 0.55 -2.53
C SER A 87 -0.30 0.94 -2.30
N THR A 88 0.30 1.68 -3.23
CA THR A 88 1.69 2.11 -3.09
C THR A 88 1.89 3.00 -1.86
N LEU A 89 0.96 3.95 -1.63
CA LEU A 89 1.03 4.85 -0.48
C LEU A 89 0.92 4.08 0.84
N MET A 90 -0.03 3.15 0.95
CA MET A 90 -0.19 2.31 2.14
C MET A 90 1.06 1.47 2.41
N ARG A 91 1.64 0.89 1.36
CA ARG A 91 2.88 0.13 1.47
C ARG A 91 4.03 1.01 1.99
N ALA A 92 4.24 2.17 1.39
CA ALA A 92 5.31 3.09 1.78
C ALA A 92 5.16 3.55 3.23
N ILE A 93 3.94 3.87 3.65
CA ILE A 93 3.64 4.25 5.03
C ILE A 93 3.89 3.08 5.99
N GLY A 94 3.40 1.88 5.69
CA GLY A 94 3.62 0.69 6.52
C GLY A 94 5.10 0.35 6.67
N GLU A 95 5.88 0.48 5.59
CA GLU A 95 7.32 0.26 5.60
C GLU A 95 8.11 1.32 6.38
N GLU A 96 7.67 2.58 6.37
CA GLU A 96 8.28 3.67 7.14
C GLU A 96 7.99 3.51 8.64
N ILE A 97 6.74 3.23 9.03
CA ILE A 97 6.40 3.01 10.44
C ILE A 97 7.18 1.81 10.99
N SER A 98 7.24 0.73 10.23
CA SER A 98 7.98 -0.47 10.64
C SER A 98 9.49 -0.23 10.74
N ALA A 99 10.04 0.75 10.01
CA ALA A 99 11.42 1.19 10.21
C ALA A 99 11.58 2.08 11.45
N GLN A 100 10.64 2.97 11.71
CA GLN A 100 10.66 3.82 12.91
C GLN A 100 10.58 2.99 14.20
N SER A 101 9.67 2.02 14.29
CA SER A 101 9.58 1.13 15.45
C SER A 101 10.85 0.28 15.64
N ARG A 102 11.56 -0.09 14.56
CA ARG A 102 12.86 -0.78 14.63
C ARG A 102 14.00 0.16 15.03
N ASN A 103 14.00 1.39 14.53
CA ASN A 103 15.00 2.39 14.88
C ASN A 103 14.82 2.88 16.32
N GLU A 104 13.60 2.94 16.86
CA GLU A 104 13.38 3.21 18.29
C GLU A 104 14.04 2.14 19.18
N LEU A 105 13.94 0.86 18.79
CA LEU A 105 14.63 -0.25 19.45
C LEU A 105 16.17 -0.16 19.34
N LEU A 106 16.70 0.32 18.21
CA LEU A 106 18.14 0.51 17.99
C LEU A 106 18.67 1.83 18.60
N SER A 107 17.82 2.86 18.75
CA SER A 107 18.18 4.19 19.26
C SER A 107 18.38 4.25 20.79
N LEU A 108 18.07 3.16 21.49
CA LEU A 108 18.52 2.96 22.87
C LEU A 108 20.04 2.70 22.95
N GLU A 109 20.70 2.32 21.85
CA GLU A 109 22.13 2.02 21.84
C GLU A 109 22.99 3.10 21.16
N GLU A 110 22.50 3.87 20.18
CA GLU A 110 23.34 4.84 19.46
C GLU A 110 22.61 6.15 19.12
N ARG A 111 22.70 7.13 20.02
CA ARG A 111 22.39 8.53 19.69
C ARG A 111 23.63 9.23 19.15
N GLY A 112 23.66 9.47 17.85
CA GLY A 112 24.53 10.49 17.30
C GLY A 112 24.76 10.40 15.81
N THR A 113 23.83 10.89 14.98
CA THR A 113 24.21 11.66 13.79
C THR A 113 23.07 12.58 13.38
N SER A 114 23.39 13.87 13.29
CA SER A 114 22.57 14.92 12.69
C SER A 114 22.41 14.64 11.20
N MET A 115 21.19 14.29 10.77
CA MET A 115 20.83 14.20 9.35
C MET A 115 20.31 15.55 8.88
N ARG A 116 20.89 16.08 7.80
CA ARG A 116 20.34 17.18 7.02
C ARG A 116 18.87 16.88 6.71
N GLU A 117 18.00 17.88 6.80
CA GLU A 117 16.59 17.77 6.43
C GLU A 117 16.49 17.29 4.98
N ALA A 118 16.30 15.99 4.78
CA ALA A 118 15.97 15.45 3.47
C ALA A 118 14.62 16.05 3.05
N GLU A 119 14.49 16.40 1.78
CA GLU A 119 13.23 16.91 1.23
C GLU A 119 12.23 15.74 1.17
N TYR A 120 11.47 15.56 2.25
CA TYR A 120 10.52 14.47 2.38
C TYR A 120 9.22 14.80 1.64
N THR A 121 8.75 13.87 0.81
CA THR A 121 7.37 13.90 0.34
C THR A 121 6.46 13.59 1.54
N LYS A 122 5.57 14.53 1.89
CA LYS A 122 4.69 14.42 3.06
C LYS A 122 3.27 14.01 2.70
N ILE A 123 2.71 13.07 3.46
CA ILE A 123 1.29 12.71 3.44
C ILE A 123 0.73 12.65 4.87
N SER A 124 -0.47 13.20 5.09
CA SER A 124 -1.17 13.09 6.37
C SER A 124 -2.09 11.87 6.40
N ILE A 125 -2.33 11.34 7.60
CA ILE A 125 -3.33 10.28 7.83
C ILE A 125 -4.70 10.71 7.31
N GLU A 126 -5.10 11.96 7.56
CA GLU A 126 -6.36 12.52 7.08
C GLU A 126 -6.49 12.43 5.56
N LYS A 127 -5.43 12.79 4.83
CA LYS A 127 -5.41 12.72 3.36
C LYS A 127 -5.55 11.30 2.84
N LEU A 128 -4.81 10.35 3.44
CA LEU A 128 -4.92 8.93 3.10
C LEU A 128 -6.33 8.41 3.37
N LYS A 129 -6.91 8.76 4.52
CA LYS A 129 -8.28 8.38 4.92
C LYS A 129 -9.32 8.90 3.96
N ILE A 130 -9.24 10.17 3.56
CA ILE A 130 -10.15 10.78 2.60
C ILE A 130 -10.05 10.09 1.24
N GLY A 131 -8.84 9.87 0.73
CA GLY A 131 -8.63 9.20 -0.56
C GLY A 131 -9.22 7.79 -0.56
N PHE A 132 -8.91 7.00 0.45
CA PHE A 132 -9.43 5.65 0.60
C PHE A 132 -10.97 5.60 0.67
N LEU A 133 -11.58 6.41 1.54
CA LEU A 133 -13.04 6.43 1.70
C LEU A 133 -13.76 6.92 0.44
N LYS A 134 -13.17 7.83 -0.33
CA LYS A 134 -13.71 8.26 -1.63
C LYS A 134 -13.74 7.08 -2.61
N VAL A 135 -12.66 6.31 -2.69
CA VAL A 135 -12.59 5.13 -3.57
C VAL A 135 -13.58 4.06 -3.15
N MET A 136 -13.69 3.74 -1.85
CA MET A 136 -14.68 2.77 -1.36
C MET A 136 -16.10 3.21 -1.70
N ARG A 137 -16.45 4.48 -1.45
CA ARG A 137 -17.78 5.02 -1.76
C ARG A 137 -18.09 4.93 -3.26
N TYR A 138 -17.15 5.30 -4.12
CA TYR A 138 -17.33 5.19 -5.57
C TYR A 138 -17.65 3.75 -5.99
N LEU A 139 -16.91 2.77 -5.47
CA LEU A 139 -17.13 1.35 -5.77
C LEU A 139 -18.52 0.89 -5.28
N GLU A 140 -18.97 1.36 -4.11
CA GLU A 140 -20.34 1.09 -3.62
C GLU A 140 -21.43 1.75 -4.48
N GLU A 141 -21.20 2.98 -4.93
CA GLU A 141 -22.11 3.74 -5.83
C GLU A 141 -22.23 3.05 -7.20
N ASP A 142 -21.16 2.42 -7.69
CA ASP A 142 -21.16 1.56 -8.89
C ASP A 142 -21.79 0.17 -8.65
N GLY A 143 -22.31 -0.08 -7.43
CA GLY A 143 -23.02 -1.29 -7.08
C GLY A 143 -22.12 -2.47 -6.72
N ILE A 144 -20.81 -2.27 -6.67
CA ILE A 144 -19.85 -3.27 -6.21
C ILE A 144 -19.99 -3.41 -4.69
N LYS A 145 -20.06 -4.64 -4.19
CA LYS A 145 -20.19 -4.92 -2.74
C LYS A 145 -19.14 -5.90 -2.24
N GLU A 146 -18.69 -6.78 -3.11
CA GLU A 146 -17.75 -7.84 -2.85
C GLU A 146 -16.87 -8.04 -4.07
N PHE A 147 -15.59 -8.28 -3.84
CA PHE A 147 -14.62 -8.63 -4.86
C PHE A 147 -14.30 -10.12 -4.80
N THR A 148 -14.08 -10.71 -5.96
CA THR A 148 -13.58 -12.08 -6.08
C THR A 148 -12.20 -12.06 -6.72
N LEU A 149 -11.15 -12.20 -5.92
CA LEU A 149 -9.77 -12.33 -6.40
C LEU A 149 -9.50 -13.73 -6.93
N SER A 150 -9.03 -13.80 -8.16
CA SER A 150 -8.73 -15.03 -8.90
C SER A 150 -7.35 -15.61 -8.55
N ASN A 151 -6.35 -14.74 -8.39
CA ASN A 151 -4.99 -15.12 -8.03
C ASN A 151 -4.82 -15.07 -6.51
N ASP A 152 -4.16 -16.08 -5.93
CA ASP A 152 -3.84 -16.13 -4.50
C ASP A 152 -2.41 -15.68 -4.23
N TYR A 153 -1.46 -16.19 -5.00
CA TYR A 153 -0.05 -15.84 -4.84
C TYR A 153 0.34 -14.67 -5.72
N TYR A 154 1.28 -13.87 -5.23
CA TYR A 154 1.83 -12.74 -5.98
C TYR A 154 3.31 -12.55 -5.67
N TRP A 155 4.06 -12.12 -6.67
CA TRP A 155 5.43 -11.66 -6.50
C TRP A 155 5.47 -10.25 -5.91
N TYR A 156 6.44 -9.98 -5.05
CA TYR A 156 6.76 -8.64 -4.61
C TYR A 156 8.27 -8.42 -4.47
N ILE A 157 8.67 -7.19 -4.71
CA ILE A 157 10.06 -6.72 -4.53
C ILE A 157 10.23 -6.39 -3.04
N PRO A 158 11.20 -6.97 -2.32
CA PRO A 158 11.45 -6.62 -0.92
C PRO A 158 11.88 -5.16 -0.75
N LYS A 159 11.63 -4.60 0.44
CA LYS A 159 11.95 -3.21 0.81
C LYS A 159 13.40 -2.84 0.47
N GLU A 160 14.33 -3.78 0.67
CA GLU A 160 15.76 -3.58 0.53
C GLU A 160 16.18 -3.18 -0.90
N GLN A 161 15.33 -3.41 -1.90
CA GLN A 161 15.57 -3.05 -3.29
C GLN A 161 14.47 -2.15 -3.87
N TYR A 162 13.30 -2.11 -3.22
CA TYR A 162 12.10 -1.47 -3.77
C TYR A 162 12.28 0.02 -4.05
N TYR A 163 13.06 0.72 -3.22
CA TYR A 163 13.26 2.17 -3.28
C TYR A 163 14.65 2.60 -3.78
N ILE A 164 15.36 1.73 -4.51
CA ILE A 164 16.68 2.04 -5.09
C ILE A 164 16.54 2.19 -6.61
N PRO A 165 16.14 3.37 -7.12
CA PRO A 165 15.84 3.54 -8.55
C PRO A 165 17.06 3.36 -9.45
N GLU A 166 18.27 3.56 -8.93
CA GLU A 166 19.53 3.39 -9.66
C GLU A 166 19.92 1.91 -9.85
N GLU A 167 19.34 1.02 -9.05
CA GLU A 167 19.65 -0.41 -9.05
C GLU A 167 18.40 -1.23 -9.34
N ARG A 168 18.38 -1.90 -10.49
CA ARG A 168 17.29 -2.81 -10.84
C ARG A 168 17.20 -3.95 -9.80
N PRO A 169 15.99 -4.35 -9.36
CA PRO A 169 15.84 -5.44 -8.43
C PRO A 169 16.39 -6.75 -8.98
N LYS A 170 16.96 -7.56 -8.10
CA LYS A 170 17.48 -8.88 -8.43
C LYS A 170 16.38 -9.91 -8.35
N ALA A 171 16.22 -10.66 -9.43
CA ALA A 171 15.13 -11.61 -9.58
C ALA A 171 15.17 -12.72 -8.50
N GLU A 172 16.36 -13.13 -8.03
CA GLU A 172 16.59 -14.08 -6.93
C GLU A 172 16.22 -13.62 -5.53
N GLU A 173 16.06 -12.33 -5.33
CA GLU A 173 15.69 -11.79 -4.04
C GLU A 173 14.19 -11.44 -3.97
N LEU A 174 13.44 -11.57 -5.08
CA LEU A 174 11.99 -11.42 -5.09
C LEU A 174 11.31 -12.44 -4.18
N LYS A 175 10.20 -12.02 -3.57
CA LYS A 175 9.45 -12.83 -2.60
C LYS A 175 8.02 -13.05 -3.06
N ILE A 176 7.38 -14.08 -2.50
CA ILE A 176 5.99 -14.44 -2.79
C ILE A 176 5.13 -14.13 -1.57
N GLY A 177 4.06 -13.39 -1.77
CA GLY A 177 2.97 -13.19 -0.81
C GLY A 177 1.75 -14.04 -1.15
N GLN A 178 0.74 -14.01 -0.28
CA GLN A 178 -0.49 -14.79 -0.44
C GLN A 178 -1.72 -13.98 0.01
N LEU A 179 -2.54 -13.58 -0.96
CA LEU A 179 -3.73 -12.75 -0.78
C LEU A 179 -4.76 -13.40 0.14
N SER A 180 -4.87 -14.73 0.19
CA SER A 180 -5.78 -15.40 1.13
C SER A 180 -5.42 -15.09 2.58
N SER A 181 -4.12 -15.06 2.86
CA SER A 181 -3.58 -14.79 4.19
C SER A 181 -3.76 -13.32 4.55
N ASP A 182 -3.50 -12.42 3.59
CA ASP A 182 -3.72 -10.97 3.76
C ASP A 182 -5.21 -10.66 3.99
N ILE A 183 -6.11 -11.25 3.19
CA ILE A 183 -7.57 -11.09 3.32
C ILE A 183 -8.06 -11.60 4.67
N GLU A 184 -7.60 -12.78 5.10
CA GLU A 184 -8.03 -13.32 6.38
C GLU A 184 -7.56 -12.43 7.54
N LYS A 185 -6.36 -11.86 7.46
CA LYS A 185 -5.91 -10.87 8.44
C LYS A 185 -6.81 -9.63 8.45
N MET A 186 -7.11 -9.04 7.28
CA MET A 186 -8.01 -7.88 7.20
C MET A 186 -9.39 -8.18 7.75
N ARG A 187 -9.93 -9.38 7.47
CA ARG A 187 -11.21 -9.84 8.02
C ARG A 187 -11.16 -9.93 9.54
N ARG A 188 -10.08 -10.47 10.11
CA ARG A 188 -9.91 -10.55 11.58
C ARG A 188 -9.87 -9.16 12.20
N ILE A 189 -9.12 -8.22 11.62
CA ILE A 189 -9.09 -6.83 12.08
C ILE A 189 -10.49 -6.20 11.99
N ALA A 190 -11.17 -6.30 10.84
CA ALA A 190 -12.49 -5.74 10.63
C ALA A 190 -13.53 -6.22 11.67
N ASN A 191 -13.41 -7.49 12.08
CA ASN A 191 -14.27 -8.14 13.05
C ASN A 191 -13.79 -8.02 14.51
N ASP A 192 -12.84 -7.13 14.82
CA ASP A 192 -12.31 -6.93 16.18
C ASP A 192 -11.63 -8.16 16.80
N LYS A 193 -11.13 -9.08 15.96
CA LYS A 193 -10.50 -10.32 16.42
C LYS A 193 -8.99 -10.18 16.60
N ASP A 194 -8.40 -9.18 15.96
CA ASP A 194 -6.98 -8.86 16.02
C ASP A 194 -6.80 -7.34 16.20
N GLU A 195 -5.85 -6.96 17.07
CA GLU A 195 -5.38 -5.58 17.16
C GLU A 195 -4.58 -5.23 15.89
N PRO A 196 -4.83 -4.04 15.29
CA PRO A 196 -4.03 -3.56 14.19
C PRO A 196 -2.56 -3.36 14.59
N ILE A 197 -1.65 -3.64 13.66
CA ILE A 197 -0.24 -3.29 13.74
C ILE A 197 0.18 -2.54 12.48
N PRO A 198 1.28 -1.77 12.51
CA PRO A 198 1.71 -1.00 11.34
C PRO A 198 1.92 -1.81 10.05
N ASN A 199 2.38 -3.06 10.17
CA ASN A 199 2.54 -3.96 9.02
C ASN A 199 1.22 -4.30 8.33
N ASP A 200 0.07 -4.13 8.98
CA ASP A 200 -1.24 -4.41 8.39
C ASP A 200 -1.53 -3.48 7.20
N LEU A 201 -0.97 -2.27 7.16
CA LEU A 201 -1.03 -1.41 5.97
C LEU A 201 -0.34 -2.03 4.76
N MET A 202 0.75 -2.77 4.97
CA MET A 202 1.43 -3.46 3.87
C MET A 202 0.59 -4.62 3.33
N TRP A 203 -0.09 -5.37 4.20
CA TRP A 203 -0.99 -6.43 3.76
C TRP A 203 -2.24 -5.88 3.07
N LEU A 204 -2.82 -4.81 3.60
CA LEU A 204 -3.91 -4.09 2.93
C LEU A 204 -3.48 -3.57 1.56
N SER A 205 -2.23 -3.08 1.42
CA SER A 205 -1.71 -2.62 0.14
C SER A 205 -1.72 -3.72 -0.93
N ALA A 206 -1.32 -4.95 -0.59
CA ALA A 206 -1.31 -6.06 -1.54
C ALA A 206 -2.73 -6.35 -2.07
N ILE A 207 -3.73 -6.30 -1.19
CA ILE A 207 -5.14 -6.45 -1.55
C ILE A 207 -5.59 -5.30 -2.45
N MET A 208 -5.29 -4.04 -2.09
CA MET A 208 -5.68 -2.87 -2.91
C MET A 208 -5.07 -2.93 -4.31
N ARG A 209 -3.81 -3.36 -4.42
CA ARG A 209 -3.14 -3.55 -5.71
C ARG A 209 -3.86 -4.59 -6.55
N ALA A 210 -4.15 -5.75 -5.99
CA ALA A 210 -4.86 -6.83 -6.68
C ALA A 210 -6.26 -6.44 -7.13
N LEU A 211 -7.00 -5.73 -6.28
CA LEU A 211 -8.32 -5.21 -6.64
C LEU A 211 -8.24 -4.21 -7.79
N GLY A 212 -7.31 -3.25 -7.71
CA GLY A 212 -7.09 -2.30 -8.78
C GLY A 212 -6.81 -3.01 -10.10
N GLU A 213 -5.89 -3.97 -10.11
CA GLU A 213 -5.48 -4.68 -11.33
C GLU A 213 -6.55 -5.62 -11.90
N GLU A 214 -7.43 -6.21 -11.08
CA GLU A 214 -8.53 -7.06 -11.53
C GLU A 214 -9.74 -6.28 -12.07
N ILE A 215 -10.03 -5.08 -11.54
CA ILE A 215 -11.11 -4.23 -12.07
C ILE A 215 -10.79 -3.74 -13.49
N PHE A 216 -9.51 -3.74 -13.90
CA PHE A 216 -9.03 -3.31 -15.22
C PHE A 216 -8.90 -4.44 -16.26
N VAL A 217 -9.77 -5.46 -16.20
CA VAL A 217 -9.83 -6.54 -17.21
C VAL A 217 -11.16 -6.52 -17.96
#